data_AF-A0A210PU88-F1
#
_entry.id   AF-A0A210PU88-F1
#
_cell.length_a   1.000
_cell.length_b   1.000
_cell.length_c   1.000
_cell.angle_alpha   90.00
_cell.angle_beta   90.00
_cell.angle_gamma   90.00
#
_symmetry.space_group_name_H-M   'P 1'
#
loop_
_entity.id
_entity.type
_entity.pdbx_description
1 polymer ?
#
loop_
_entity_poly.entity_id
_entity_poly.type
_entity_poly.pdbx_seq_one_letter_code
_entity_poly.pdbx_strand_id
1 'polypeptide(L)'
;MGEKYGDRNDVVIVKSGKRICGTGSALSNAPIAQDKAYFEIKLQSTGVWGVGLATKLCDMSTVPLGNNKDSWVIRHDGVLYHNNEEKGKLPEVPQEGDILGLTYDHVELNFFLNGKPLNNPLMGIKGTVFPVFYGQ
;
A
#
# COMPACT_ATOMS: atom_id res chain seq x y z
N MET A 1 -26.73 19.74 -1.07
CA MET A 1 -25.83 20.24 -2.14
C MET A 1 -24.45 19.67 -1.81
N GLY A 2 -24.18 18.45 -2.26
CA GLY A 2 -22.96 17.72 -1.90
C GLY A 2 -21.89 18.01 -2.93
N GLU A 3 -20.79 18.63 -2.49
CA GLU A 3 -19.61 18.77 -3.33
C GLU A 3 -19.08 17.37 -3.63
N LYS A 4 -19.09 16.99 -4.92
CA LYS A 4 -18.28 15.88 -5.40
C LYS A 4 -16.82 16.30 -5.20
N TYR A 5 -16.18 15.78 -4.16
CA TYR A 5 -14.72 15.76 -4.09
C TYR A 5 -14.24 14.99 -5.33
N GLY A 6 -13.78 15.73 -6.32
CA GLY A 6 -13.45 15.21 -7.63
C GLY A 6 -12.27 14.26 -7.59
N ASP A 7 -12.37 13.22 -8.41
CA ASP A 7 -11.33 12.27 -8.83
C ASP A 7 -10.09 12.98 -9.40
N ARG A 8 -9.23 13.56 -8.55
CA ARG A 8 -7.94 14.09 -8.97
C ARG A 8 -6.81 13.18 -8.50
N ASN A 9 -6.27 12.44 -9.46
CA ASN A 9 -4.93 11.87 -9.37
C ASN A 9 -3.89 12.97 -9.62
N ASP A 10 -3.64 13.77 -8.59
CA ASP A 10 -2.58 14.79 -8.55
C ASP A 10 -1.30 14.20 -7.92
N VAL A 11 -0.96 12.96 -8.31
CA VAL A 11 0.21 12.24 -7.83
C VAL A 11 1.46 12.86 -8.41
N VAL A 12 2.39 13.26 -7.53
CA VAL A 12 3.69 13.77 -7.91
C VAL A 12 4.76 12.75 -7.53
N ILE A 13 5.48 12.23 -8.52
CA ILE A 13 6.61 11.33 -8.32
C ILE A 13 7.91 12.12 -8.50
N VAL A 14 8.69 12.25 -7.43
CA VAL A 14 9.95 12.99 -7.40
C VAL A 14 11.11 12.11 -6.93
N LYS A 15 12.32 12.70 -6.83
CA LYS A 15 13.54 12.00 -6.38
C LYS A 15 13.82 10.72 -7.18
N SER A 16 13.77 10.84 -8.51
CA SER A 16 14.04 9.72 -9.43
C SER A 16 13.15 8.51 -9.19
N GLY A 17 11.85 8.72 -8.97
CA GLY A 17 10.89 7.64 -8.75
C GLY A 17 10.78 7.15 -7.31
N LYS A 18 11.50 7.74 -6.35
CA LYS A 18 11.62 7.24 -4.97
C LYS A 18 10.72 7.96 -3.95
N ARG A 19 10.00 9.00 -4.37
CA ARG A 19 9.10 9.74 -3.48
C ARG A 19 7.79 10.02 -4.21
N ILE A 20 6.70 9.62 -3.57
CA ILE A 20 5.33 9.98 -3.94
C ILE A 20 4.84 11.12 -3.03
N CYS A 21 4.15 12.10 -3.60
CA CYS A 21 3.49 13.20 -2.90
C CYS A 21 2.17 13.55 -3.62
N GLY A 22 1.33 14.38 -2.99
CA GLY A 22 0.03 14.76 -3.53
C GLY A 22 -1.04 13.68 -3.29
N THR A 23 -2.14 13.79 -4.03
CA THR A 23 -3.31 12.92 -3.85
C THR A 23 -3.42 11.90 -4.97
N GLY A 24 -3.47 10.62 -4.60
CA GLY A 24 -3.71 9.51 -5.53
C GLY A 24 -2.78 8.34 -5.29
N SER A 25 -2.66 7.47 -6.28
CA SER A 25 -1.95 6.20 -6.14
C SER A 25 -1.02 5.87 -7.31
N ALA A 26 0.00 5.05 -7.07
CA ALA A 26 0.97 4.61 -8.06
C ALA A 26 1.39 3.15 -7.86
N LEU A 27 1.53 2.41 -8.96
CA LEU A 27 2.20 1.11 -9.01
C LEU A 27 3.69 1.31 -9.25
N SER A 28 4.50 0.39 -8.73
CA SER A 28 5.88 0.23 -9.20
C SER A 28 5.92 -0.19 -10.68
N ASN A 29 7.10 -0.06 -11.29
CA ASN A 29 7.30 -0.33 -12.71
C ASN A 29 7.50 -1.81 -13.06
N ALA A 30 7.61 -2.71 -12.06
CA ALA A 30 7.88 -4.12 -12.27
C ALA A 30 7.00 -5.00 -11.35
N PRO A 31 6.50 -6.14 -11.85
CA PRO A 31 5.75 -7.07 -11.02
C PRO A 31 6.68 -7.81 -10.05
N ILE A 32 6.09 -8.40 -9.02
CA ILE A 32 6.75 -9.41 -8.20
C ILE A 32 6.81 -10.72 -9.01
N ALA A 33 7.89 -10.92 -9.76
CA ALA A 33 8.12 -12.11 -10.59
C ALA A 33 8.98 -13.20 -9.91
N GLN A 34 9.48 -12.89 -8.72
CA GLN A 34 10.39 -13.72 -7.93
C GLN A 34 9.64 -14.47 -6.82
N ASP A 35 10.14 -15.63 -6.39
CA ASP A 35 9.50 -16.47 -5.36
C ASP A 35 9.33 -15.74 -4.02
N LYS A 36 10.25 -14.84 -3.69
CA LYS A 36 10.23 -14.02 -2.49
C LYS A 36 10.70 -12.62 -2.82
N ALA A 37 9.96 -11.62 -2.36
CA ALA A 37 10.28 -10.21 -2.56
C ALA A 37 10.33 -9.46 -1.24
N TYR A 38 11.18 -8.43 -1.21
CA TYR A 38 11.26 -7.47 -0.13
C TYR A 38 11.27 -6.05 -0.70
N PHE A 39 10.52 -5.15 -0.08
CA PHE A 39 10.60 -3.72 -0.35
C PHE A 39 10.26 -2.92 0.92
N GLU A 40 10.74 -1.69 0.98
CA GLU A 40 10.51 -0.79 2.12
C GLU A 40 9.98 0.56 1.66
N ILE A 41 9.25 1.20 2.57
CA ILE A 41 9.00 2.63 2.51
C ILE A 41 9.47 3.29 3.77
N LYS A 42 9.94 4.53 3.62
CA LYS A 42 10.13 5.44 4.74
C LYS A 42 9.01 6.46 4.77
N LEU A 43 8.30 6.55 5.89
CA LEU A 43 7.24 7.53 6.09
C LEU A 43 7.89 8.91 6.30
N GLN A 44 7.84 9.75 5.26
CA GLN A 44 8.49 11.08 5.26
C GLN A 44 7.62 12.16 5.90
N SER A 45 6.30 12.04 5.78
CA SER A 45 5.31 12.90 6.40
C SER A 45 4.05 12.07 6.59
N THR A 46 3.43 12.18 7.75
CA THR A 46 2.17 11.49 8.03
C THR A 46 0.98 12.23 7.41
N GLY A 47 -0.12 11.51 7.23
CA GLY A 47 -1.29 11.93 6.44
C GLY A 47 -2.12 10.69 6.11
N VAL A 48 -2.97 10.77 5.09
CA VAL A 48 -3.68 9.59 4.61
C VAL A 48 -2.79 8.87 3.60
N TRP A 49 -2.40 7.64 3.92
CA TRP A 49 -1.58 6.82 3.03
C TRP A 49 -1.98 5.36 3.10
N GLY A 50 -1.46 4.59 2.14
CA GLY A 50 -1.45 3.14 2.22
C GLY A 50 -0.42 2.53 1.27
N VAL A 51 0.00 1.32 1.61
CA VAL A 51 1.00 0.55 0.86
C VAL A 51 0.61 -0.92 0.81
N GLY A 52 0.99 -1.61 -0.24
CA GLY A 52 0.88 -3.06 -0.29
C GLY A 52 1.10 -3.57 -1.70
N LEU A 53 0.19 -4.44 -2.15
CA LEU A 53 0.23 -5.05 -3.46
C LEU A 53 -1.08 -4.79 -4.22
N ALA A 54 -0.98 -4.63 -5.53
CA ALA A 54 -2.14 -4.53 -6.41
C ALA A 54 -1.89 -5.17 -7.76
N THR A 55 -2.96 -5.60 -8.43
CA THR A 55 -2.90 -6.04 -9.83
C THR A 55 -2.92 -4.80 -10.75
N LYS A 56 -2.58 -4.98 -12.03
CA LYS A 56 -2.77 -3.92 -13.04
C LYS A 56 -4.23 -3.51 -13.27
N LEU A 57 -5.19 -4.29 -12.76
CA LEU A 57 -6.61 -4.03 -12.89
C LEU A 57 -7.15 -3.14 -11.76
N CYS A 58 -6.34 -2.86 -10.73
CA CYS A 58 -6.74 -2.00 -9.64
C CYS A 58 -7.12 -0.62 -10.16
N ASP A 59 -8.29 -0.12 -9.74
CA ASP A 59 -8.64 1.27 -9.96
C ASP A 59 -7.74 2.16 -9.09
N MET A 60 -6.83 2.87 -9.77
CA MET A 60 -5.88 3.78 -9.15
C MET A 60 -6.42 5.21 -9.02
N SER A 61 -7.64 5.47 -9.49
CA SER A 61 -8.30 6.79 -9.37
C SER A 61 -9.00 7.00 -8.04
N THR A 62 -9.35 5.91 -7.35
CA THR A 62 -10.08 5.96 -6.08
C THR A 62 -9.18 5.57 -4.91
N VAL A 63 -8.86 6.52 -4.03
CA VAL A 63 -8.24 6.26 -2.73
C VAL A 63 -9.29 6.37 -1.61
N PRO A 64 -9.19 5.60 -0.51
CA PRO A 64 -8.13 4.64 -0.18
C PRO A 64 -8.25 3.32 -0.95
N LEU A 65 -7.09 2.73 -1.28
CA LEU A 65 -7.02 1.39 -1.88
C LEU A 65 -7.45 0.29 -0.88
N GLY A 66 -7.59 -0.95 -1.37
CA GLY A 66 -8.15 -2.07 -0.60
C GLY A 66 -9.68 -2.08 -0.59
N ASN A 67 -10.32 -1.16 -1.33
CA ASN A 67 -11.78 -1.07 -1.52
C ASN A 67 -12.31 -2.00 -2.63
N ASN A 68 -11.42 -2.72 -3.32
CA ASN A 68 -11.74 -3.64 -4.41
C ASN A 68 -10.91 -4.94 -4.28
N LYS A 69 -11.20 -5.91 -5.14
CA LYS A 69 -10.52 -7.22 -5.18
C LYS A 69 -9.10 -7.18 -5.75
N ASP A 70 -8.68 -6.05 -6.30
CA ASP A 70 -7.45 -5.90 -7.08
C ASP A 70 -6.32 -5.24 -6.27
N SER A 71 -6.54 -5.00 -4.97
CA SER A 71 -5.55 -4.45 -4.04
C SER A 71 -5.61 -5.08 -2.64
N TRP A 72 -4.43 -5.21 -2.02
CA TRP A 72 -4.18 -5.70 -0.67
C TRP A 72 -3.24 -4.70 0.00
N VAL A 73 -3.75 -3.90 0.93
CA VAL A 73 -2.98 -2.78 1.47
C VAL A 73 -3.10 -2.70 2.99
N ILE A 74 -2.05 -2.18 3.61
CA ILE A 74 -2.14 -1.54 4.92
C ILE A 74 -2.41 -0.05 4.73
N ARG A 75 -3.31 0.50 5.54
CA ARG A 75 -3.63 1.92 5.59
C ARG A 75 -2.93 2.62 6.75
N HIS A 76 -2.92 3.95 6.71
CA HIS A 76 -2.28 4.83 7.71
C HIS A 76 -2.69 4.59 9.17
N ASP A 77 -3.84 3.99 9.43
CA ASP A 77 -4.35 3.61 10.75
C ASP A 77 -3.89 2.22 11.22
N GLY A 78 -3.04 1.57 10.43
CA GLY A 78 -2.52 0.23 10.67
C GLY A 78 -3.49 -0.90 10.31
N VAL A 79 -4.66 -0.59 9.73
CA VAL A 79 -5.65 -1.60 9.35
C VAL A 79 -5.34 -2.16 7.96
N LEU A 80 -5.43 -3.48 7.85
CA LEU A 80 -5.22 -4.24 6.63
C LEU A 80 -6.56 -4.36 5.88
N TYR A 81 -6.57 -3.97 4.61
CA TYR A 81 -7.77 -3.94 3.79
C TYR A 81 -7.60 -4.71 2.49
N HIS A 82 -8.65 -5.44 2.12
CA HIS A 82 -8.82 -6.05 0.81
C HIS A 82 -10.31 -6.24 0.52
N ASN A 83 -10.74 -5.95 -0.71
CA ASN A 83 -12.13 -6.12 -1.13
C ASN A 83 -13.15 -5.40 -0.23
N ASN A 84 -12.78 -4.19 0.22
CA ASN A 84 -13.57 -3.36 1.14
C ASN A 84 -13.86 -4.00 2.51
N GLU A 85 -13.05 -4.99 2.91
CA GLU A 85 -13.15 -5.66 4.19
C GLU A 85 -11.87 -5.49 5.00
N GLU A 86 -12.03 -5.25 6.30
CA GLU A 86 -10.94 -5.31 7.27
C GLU A 86 -10.48 -6.76 7.42
N LYS A 87 -9.20 -6.99 7.14
CA LYS A 87 -8.56 -8.32 7.25
C LYS A 87 -7.78 -8.49 8.53
N GLY A 88 -7.46 -7.39 9.21
CA GLY A 88 -6.70 -7.38 10.45
C GLY A 88 -6.17 -5.99 10.76
N LYS A 89 -5.46 -5.86 11.88
CA LYS A 89 -4.82 -4.61 12.29
C LYS A 89 -3.43 -4.89 12.82
N LEU A 90 -2.46 -4.06 12.46
CA LEU A 90 -1.11 -4.17 13.03
C LEU A 90 -1.12 -3.95 14.55
N PRO A 91 -0.22 -4.61 15.29
CA PRO A 91 -0.04 -4.36 16.71
C PRO A 91 0.53 -2.97 17.00
N GLU A 92 1.23 -2.37 16.04
CA GLU A 92 1.84 -1.04 16.13
C GLU A 92 1.55 -0.27 14.83
N VAL A 93 1.07 0.98 14.95
CA VAL A 93 0.74 1.83 13.82
C VAL A 93 1.99 2.62 13.40
N PRO A 94 2.48 2.48 12.14
CA PRO A 94 3.65 3.19 11.67
C PRO A 94 3.51 4.72 11.76
N GLN A 95 4.56 5.40 12.22
CA GLN A 95 4.63 6.84 12.45
C GLN A 95 5.60 7.54 11.49
N GLU A 96 5.61 8.88 11.53
CA GLU A 96 6.58 9.66 10.77
C GLU A 96 8.02 9.28 11.14
N GLY A 97 8.86 9.09 10.13
CA GLY A 97 10.25 8.68 10.30
C GLY A 97 10.46 7.17 10.25
N ASP A 98 9.42 6.36 10.49
CA ASP A 98 9.51 4.91 10.48
C ASP A 98 9.79 4.33 9.09
N ILE A 99 10.42 3.15 9.10
CA ILE A 99 10.61 2.29 7.94
C ILE A 99 9.63 1.13 8.05
N LEU A 100 8.70 1.04 7.09
CA LEU A 100 7.79 -0.08 6.94
C LEU A 100 8.31 -0.98 5.82
N GLY A 101 8.77 -2.17 6.21
CA GLY A 101 9.20 -3.24 5.30
C GLY A 101 8.07 -4.21 5.00
N LEU A 102 8.02 -4.71 3.77
CA LEU A 102 7.04 -5.68 3.30
C LEU A 102 7.75 -6.85 2.63
N THR A 103 7.38 -8.08 3.00
CA THR A 103 7.79 -9.29 2.26
C THR A 103 6.59 -9.96 1.63
N TYR A 104 6.77 -10.53 0.44
CA TYR A 104 5.75 -11.33 -0.22
C TYR A 104 6.36 -12.57 -0.85
N ASP A 105 5.74 -13.72 -0.66
CA ASP A 105 6.23 -15.03 -1.11
C ASP A 105 5.23 -15.82 -1.95
N HIS A 106 4.27 -15.15 -2.57
CA HIS A 106 3.09 -15.72 -3.26
C HIS A 106 2.02 -16.34 -2.36
N VAL A 107 2.28 -16.51 -1.06
CA VAL A 107 1.29 -17.00 -0.09
C VAL A 107 0.80 -15.87 0.80
N GLU A 108 1.73 -15.11 1.37
CA GLU A 108 1.45 -14.11 2.38
C GLU A 108 2.26 -12.83 2.21
N LEU A 109 1.62 -11.69 2.49
CA LEU A 109 2.26 -10.38 2.57
C LEU A 109 2.47 -10.03 4.05
N ASN A 110 3.73 -10.05 4.50
CA ASN A 110 4.11 -9.71 5.86
C ASN A 110 4.62 -8.29 5.99
N PHE A 111 4.53 -7.75 7.21
CA PHE A 111 4.90 -6.37 7.54
C PHE A 111 5.96 -6.34 8.63
N PHE A 112 6.90 -5.40 8.50
CA PHE A 112 7.99 -5.15 9.44
C PHE A 112 8.05 -3.67 9.76
N LEU A 113 8.09 -3.30 11.04
CA LEU A 113 8.28 -1.92 11.46
C LEU A 113 9.68 -1.75 12.02
N ASN A 114 10.51 -0.91 11.38
CA ASN A 114 11.90 -0.68 11.75
C ASN A 114 12.70 -1.99 11.91
N GLY A 115 12.47 -2.95 11.00
CA GLY A 115 13.09 -4.27 10.98
C GLY A 115 12.46 -5.30 11.92
N LYS A 116 11.47 -4.95 12.74
CA LYS A 116 10.78 -5.88 13.65
C LYS A 116 9.53 -6.46 12.97
N PRO A 117 9.34 -7.79 12.97
CA PRO A 117 8.15 -8.40 12.38
C PRO A 117 6.89 -8.03 13.17
N LEU A 118 5.80 -7.76 12.44
CA LEU A 118 4.49 -7.40 13.02
C LEU A 118 3.51 -8.57 13.12
N ASN A 119 3.88 -9.74 12.56
CA ASN A 119 3.18 -11.03 12.68
C ASN A 119 1.67 -10.99 12.38
N ASN A 120 1.25 -10.15 11.44
CA ASN A 120 -0.13 -10.08 10.99
C ASN A 120 -0.21 -9.97 9.45
N PRO A 121 -0.01 -11.08 8.73
CA PRO A 121 0.07 -11.06 7.28
C PRO A 121 -1.28 -10.88 6.58
N LEU A 122 -1.25 -10.33 5.36
CA LEU A 122 -2.35 -10.44 4.40
C LEU A 122 -2.21 -11.74 3.59
N MET A 123 -3.30 -12.52 3.52
CA MET A 123 -3.35 -13.81 2.84
C MET A 123 -4.20 -13.76 1.56
N GLY A 124 -4.08 -14.80 0.73
CA GLY A 124 -5.01 -15.03 -0.38
C GLY A 124 -4.84 -14.07 -1.55
N ILE A 125 -3.62 -13.54 -1.71
CA ILE A 125 -3.24 -12.64 -2.80
C ILE A 125 -3.20 -13.43 -4.10
N LYS A 126 -3.84 -12.91 -5.16
CA LYS A 126 -4.01 -13.61 -6.44
C LYS A 126 -3.59 -12.74 -7.61
N GLY A 127 -3.02 -13.40 -8.62
CA GLY A 127 -2.64 -12.78 -9.89
C GLY A 127 -1.24 -12.15 -9.87
N THR A 128 -0.85 -11.56 -10.99
CA THR A 128 0.41 -10.82 -11.10
C THR A 128 0.28 -9.47 -10.38
N VAL A 129 1.04 -9.33 -9.30
CA VAL A 129 0.97 -8.17 -8.41
C VAL A 129 2.21 -7.28 -8.49
N PHE A 130 2.00 -6.01 -8.16
CA PHE A 130 3.00 -4.95 -8.14
C PHE A 130 2.95 -4.28 -6.77
N PRO A 131 4.08 -3.85 -6.20
CA PRO A 131 4.08 -2.87 -5.13
C PRO A 131 3.23 -1.66 -5.49
N VAL A 132 2.36 -1.26 -4.58
CA VAL A 132 1.44 -0.13 -4.73
C VAL A 132 1.52 0.82 -3.55
N PHE A 133 1.38 2.11 -3.83
CA PHE A 133 1.41 3.18 -2.82
C PHE A 133 0.31 4.20 -3.14
N TYR A 134 -0.31 4.76 -2.11
CA TYR A 134 -1.17 5.93 -2.27
C TYR A 134 -0.97 6.93 -1.13
N GLY A 135 -1.28 8.19 -1.41
CA GLY A 135 -1.22 9.31 -0.46
C GLY A 135 -2.34 10.32 -0.70
N GLN A 136 -2.66 11.09 0.33
CA GLN A 136 -3.53 12.27 0.31
C GLN A 136 -3.08 13.26 1.40
#